data_AF-A0A212D295-F1
#
_entry.id   AF-A0A212D295-F1
#
_cell.length_a   1.000
_cell.length_b   1.000
_cell.length_c   1.000
_cell.angle_alpha   90.00
_cell.angle_beta   90.00
_cell.angle_gamma   90.00
#
_symmetry.space_group_name_H-M   'P 1'
#
loop_
_entity.id
_entity.type
_entity.pdbx_description
1 polymer ?
#
loop_
_entity_poly.entity_id
_entity_poly.type
_entity_poly.pdbx_seq_one_letter_code
_entity_poly.pdbx_strand_id
1 'polypeptide(L)'
;TEINAGNYRHFFHHADEDEEEEDESPPERQIVVGICSMAKKSKSKPMKEILERISLFKYITVVVFEEDVILNEPVENWPLREVYSILQAEGILLPRYAILNRDPNNPKECNLIEGEDHVEVNGEVFQKPFVEKPVSAEDHNVYIYYPTSAGGGSQRLFGKIGSRSSVYSPESNVRKTGSYIYEEFMPTDGTDV
;
A
#
# COMPACT_ATOMS: atom_id res chain seq x y z
N THR A 1 72.68 -44.13 6.29
CA THR A 1 71.61 -44.31 5.29
C THR A 1 71.02 -42.95 5.02
N GLU A 2 71.00 -42.33 3.83
CA GLU A 2 71.61 -42.53 2.51
C GLU A 2 71.32 -41.21 1.74
N ILE A 3 72.34 -40.67 1.05
CA ILE A 3 72.38 -39.87 -0.20
C ILE A 3 71.10 -39.17 -0.77
N ASN A 4 71.13 -37.82 -0.74
CA ASN A 4 71.16 -36.82 -1.85
C ASN A 4 70.50 -37.06 -3.23
N ALA A 5 69.80 -36.04 -3.77
CA ALA A 5 69.87 -35.50 -5.15
C ALA A 5 68.73 -34.47 -5.37
N GLY A 6 69.01 -33.19 -5.66
CA GLY A 6 69.11 -32.68 -7.04
C GLY A 6 67.81 -31.97 -7.46
N ASN A 7 67.68 -30.66 -7.26
CA ASN A 7 68.08 -29.63 -8.22
C ASN A 7 67.30 -29.67 -9.56
N TYR A 8 66.14 -29.02 -9.58
CA TYR A 8 65.71 -28.18 -10.70
C TYR A 8 65.45 -26.80 -10.04
N ARG A 9 66.38 -25.82 -10.07
CA ARG A 9 66.50 -24.81 -11.14
C ARG A 9 65.13 -24.58 -11.79
N HIS A 10 64.52 -23.40 -11.79
CA HIS A 10 65.11 -22.12 -12.14
C HIS A 10 64.01 -21.06 -11.98
N PHE A 11 64.35 -19.90 -11.40
CA PHE A 11 63.92 -18.54 -11.75
C PHE A 11 62.60 -18.35 -12.54
N PHE A 12 61.67 -17.57 -11.97
CA PHE A 12 61.14 -16.27 -12.44
C PHE A 12 60.00 -15.89 -11.46
N HIS A 13 60.20 -14.97 -10.52
CA HIS A 13 59.84 -13.54 -10.60
C HIS A 13 58.39 -13.26 -11.07
N HIS A 14 57.66 -12.56 -10.18
CA HIS A 14 56.47 -11.71 -10.38
C HIS A 14 55.13 -12.34 -10.79
N ALA A 15 54.24 -12.36 -9.80
CA ALA A 15 52.86 -11.86 -9.84
C ALA A 15 52.44 -11.83 -8.35
N ASP A 16 52.47 -10.72 -7.62
CA ASP A 16 51.63 -9.53 -7.79
C ASP A 16 50.23 -9.94 -8.24
N GLU A 17 49.44 -10.41 -7.27
CA GLU A 17 47.97 -10.41 -7.27
C GLU A 17 47.53 -10.78 -5.83
N ASP A 18 47.94 -9.94 -4.86
CA ASP A 18 47.04 -9.65 -3.75
C ASP A 18 45.88 -8.88 -4.40
N GLU A 19 44.82 -9.59 -4.79
CA GLU A 19 43.54 -8.96 -5.11
C GLU A 19 43.14 -8.17 -3.87
N GLU A 20 43.38 -6.85 -3.89
CA GLU A 20 42.75 -5.92 -2.97
C GLU A 20 41.24 -6.17 -3.08
N GLU A 21 40.66 -6.85 -2.09
CA GLU A 21 39.22 -6.79 -1.84
C GLU A 21 38.91 -5.31 -1.69
N GLU A 22 38.41 -4.67 -2.75
CA GLU A 22 37.84 -3.33 -2.68
C GLU A 22 36.75 -3.40 -1.61
N ASP A 23 37.08 -2.92 -0.42
CA ASP A 23 36.16 -2.69 0.68
C ASP A 23 35.21 -1.59 0.21
N GLU A 24 34.21 -2.01 -0.58
CA GLU A 24 33.19 -1.17 -1.20
C GLU A 24 32.31 -0.62 -0.09
N SER A 25 32.85 0.37 0.61
CA SER A 25 32.18 1.04 1.72
C SER A 25 30.84 1.55 1.18
N PRO A 26 29.71 1.28 1.87
CA PRO A 26 28.41 1.68 1.35
C PRO A 26 28.41 3.19 1.12
N PRO A 27 27.83 3.67 0.01
CA PRO A 27 27.92 5.07 -0.37
C PRO A 27 27.37 5.98 0.75
N GLU A 28 28.03 7.12 0.97
CA GLU A 28 27.73 8.06 2.09
C GLU A 28 26.27 8.53 2.16
N ARG A 29 25.51 8.38 1.06
CA ARG A 29 24.07 8.64 1.01
C ARG A 29 23.37 7.53 0.24
N GLN A 30 22.60 6.71 0.95
CA GLN A 30 21.67 5.74 0.37
C GLN A 30 20.25 6.31 0.37
N ILE A 31 19.56 6.19 -0.75
CA ILE A 31 18.13 6.45 -0.89
C ILE A 31 17.42 5.26 -0.25
N VAL A 32 16.66 5.51 0.82
CA VAL A 32 15.87 4.46 1.49
C VAL A 32 14.49 4.38 0.85
N VAL A 33 14.13 3.22 0.33
CA VAL A 33 12.80 2.92 -0.22
C VAL A 33 12.05 2.04 0.77
N GLY A 34 11.09 2.64 1.48
CA GLY A 34 10.20 1.93 2.40
C GLY A 34 9.06 1.23 1.67
N ILE A 35 8.91 -0.08 1.87
CA ILE A 35 7.79 -0.88 1.37
C ILE A 35 6.83 -1.14 2.53
N CYS A 36 5.78 -0.33 2.61
CA CYS A 36 4.74 -0.43 3.63
C CYS A 36 3.48 -1.07 3.05
N SER A 37 3.38 -2.40 3.14
CA SER A 37 2.18 -3.14 2.73
C SER A 37 2.05 -4.45 3.49
N MET A 38 0.82 -4.97 3.58
CA MET A 38 0.51 -6.27 4.18
C MET A 38 1.42 -7.38 3.65
N ALA A 39 1.76 -8.37 4.47
CA ALA A 39 2.69 -9.45 4.15
C ALA A 39 2.30 -10.20 2.87
N LYS A 40 0.99 -10.36 2.64
CA LYS A 40 0.47 -10.98 1.41
C LYS A 40 0.92 -10.25 0.14
N LYS A 41 1.13 -8.93 0.20
CA LYS A 41 1.56 -8.07 -0.90
C LYS A 41 3.08 -7.91 -0.91
N SER A 42 3.68 -7.52 0.22
CA SER A 42 5.13 -7.30 0.34
C SER A 42 5.94 -8.58 0.10
N LYS A 43 5.42 -9.75 0.51
CA LYS A 43 6.08 -11.06 0.33
C LYS A 43 5.57 -11.82 -0.90
N SER A 44 4.78 -11.19 -1.77
CA SER A 44 4.28 -11.80 -3.01
C SER A 44 5.41 -12.07 -4.00
N LYS A 45 5.25 -13.08 -4.87
CA LYS A 45 6.26 -13.39 -5.91
C LYS A 45 6.59 -12.17 -6.79
N PRO A 46 5.61 -11.41 -7.32
CA PRO A 46 5.91 -10.22 -8.12
C PRO A 46 6.69 -9.17 -7.33
N MET A 47 6.34 -8.94 -6.06
CA MET A 47 7.05 -7.96 -5.24
C MET A 47 8.50 -8.39 -4.99
N LYS A 48 8.73 -9.65 -4.61
CA LYS A 48 10.10 -10.17 -4.38
C LYS A 48 11.00 -9.99 -5.60
N GLU A 49 10.51 -10.35 -6.78
CA GLU A 49 11.24 -10.16 -8.04
C GLU A 49 11.58 -8.69 -8.34
N ILE A 50 10.70 -7.76 -7.96
CA ILE A 50 10.94 -6.31 -8.12
C ILE A 50 11.95 -5.83 -7.10
N LEU A 51 11.78 -6.17 -5.83
CA LEU A 51 12.66 -5.73 -4.75
C LEU A 51 14.08 -6.28 -4.91
N GLU A 52 14.22 -7.54 -5.34
CA GLU A 52 15.52 -8.13 -5.66
C GLU A 52 16.26 -7.32 -6.73
N ARG A 53 15.55 -6.78 -7.73
CA ARG A 53 16.15 -5.93 -8.77
C ARG A 53 16.46 -4.52 -8.27
N ILE A 54 15.61 -3.94 -7.43
CA ILE A 54 15.83 -2.61 -6.84
C ILE A 54 17.03 -2.63 -5.89
N SER A 55 17.21 -3.71 -5.13
CA SER A 55 18.35 -3.87 -4.22
C SER A 55 19.71 -4.04 -4.91
N LEU A 56 19.74 -4.24 -6.25
CA LEU A 56 21.00 -4.24 -7.01
C LEU A 56 21.58 -2.84 -7.20
N PHE A 57 20.79 -1.78 -6.99
CA PHE A 57 21.29 -0.41 -7.12
C PHE A 57 22.11 -0.05 -5.87
N LYS A 58 23.41 0.17 -6.05
CA LYS A 58 24.39 0.49 -4.98
C LYS A 58 23.94 1.60 -4.01
N TYR A 59 23.12 2.53 -4.49
CA TYR A 59 22.65 3.69 -3.73
C TYR A 59 21.23 3.54 -3.17
N ILE A 60 20.54 2.42 -3.39
CA ILE A 60 19.16 2.21 -2.94
C ILE A 60 19.12 1.11 -1.89
N THR A 61 18.53 1.42 -0.74
CA THR A 61 18.28 0.45 0.33
C THR A 61 16.78 0.27 0.49
N VAL A 62 16.31 -0.96 0.30
CA VAL A 62 14.90 -1.31 0.46
C VAL A 62 14.64 -1.75 1.89
N VAL A 63 13.66 -1.12 2.55
CA VAL A 63 13.20 -1.49 3.89
C VAL A 63 11.75 -1.94 3.79
N VAL A 64 11.48 -3.22 3.99
CA VAL A 64 10.10 -3.76 4.02
C VAL A 64 9.60 -3.70 5.46
N PHE A 65 8.46 -3.06 5.66
CA PHE A 65 7.87 -2.95 7.00
C PHE A 65 7.20 -4.29 7.33
N GLU A 66 7.49 -4.83 8.51
CA GLU A 66 6.80 -6.03 8.97
C GLU A 66 5.34 -5.72 9.28
N GLU A 67 4.46 -6.67 8.99
CA GLU A 67 3.00 -6.48 9.12
C GLU A 67 2.59 -6.14 10.56
N ASP A 68 3.30 -6.67 11.56
CA ASP A 68 3.06 -6.36 12.97
C ASP A 68 3.31 -4.88 13.29
N VAL A 69 4.37 -4.29 12.72
CA VAL A 69 4.66 -2.85 12.84
C VAL A 69 3.56 -2.03 12.17
N ILE A 70 3.10 -2.46 10.99
CA ILE A 70 2.02 -1.79 10.25
C ILE A 70 0.69 -1.83 11.02
N LEU A 71 0.39 -2.92 11.74
CA LEU A 71 -0.91 -3.10 12.38
C LEU A 71 -0.97 -2.62 13.83
N ASN A 72 0.14 -2.77 14.58
CA ASN A 72 0.13 -2.63 16.03
C ASN A 72 1.00 -1.49 16.55
N GLU A 73 1.94 -0.97 15.75
CA GLU A 73 2.74 0.17 16.16
C GLU A 73 2.13 1.50 15.67
N PRO A 74 2.14 2.55 16.50
CA PRO A 74 1.68 3.86 16.08
C PRO A 74 2.56 4.41 14.94
N VAL A 75 1.95 5.15 14.00
CA VAL A 75 2.61 5.64 12.77
C VAL A 75 3.86 6.49 13.05
N GLU A 76 3.93 7.07 14.25
CA GLU A 76 5.08 7.81 14.76
C GLU A 76 6.36 6.96 14.84
N ASN A 77 6.21 5.64 15.00
CA ASN A 77 7.31 4.69 15.14
C ASN A 77 7.67 3.99 13.81
N TRP A 78 6.95 4.27 12.73
CA TRP A 78 7.20 3.59 11.46
C TRP A 78 8.53 4.06 10.81
N PRO A 79 9.24 3.17 10.07
CA PRO A 79 10.49 3.51 9.39
C PRO A 79 10.29 4.54 8.24
N LEU A 80 10.24 5.82 8.60
CA LEU A 80 10.03 7.01 7.77
C LEU A 80 8.55 7.34 7.48
N ARG A 81 8.16 8.45 8.13
CA ARG A 81 6.84 9.08 8.22
C ARG A 81 6.49 9.81 6.92
N GLU A 82 5.23 10.23 6.83
CA GLU A 82 4.77 11.38 6.02
C GLU A 82 4.05 11.11 4.69
N VAL A 83 3.57 9.92 4.35
CA VAL A 83 2.86 9.76 3.05
C VAL A 83 1.71 10.78 2.86
N TYR A 84 0.78 10.90 3.82
CA TYR A 84 -0.32 11.88 3.70
C TYR A 84 0.14 13.35 3.85
N SER A 85 1.10 13.60 4.73
CA SER A 85 1.64 14.96 4.94
C SER A 85 2.41 15.43 3.70
N ILE A 86 3.16 14.54 3.04
CA ILE A 86 3.87 14.78 1.78
C ILE A 86 2.86 14.98 0.66
N LEU A 87 1.86 14.11 0.50
CA LEU A 87 0.85 14.30 -0.55
C LEU A 87 0.18 15.67 -0.43
N GLN A 88 -0.16 16.10 0.78
CA GLN A 88 -0.72 17.43 1.03
C GLN A 88 0.29 18.56 0.81
N ALA A 89 1.54 18.40 1.25
CA ALA A 89 2.61 19.38 1.08
C ALA A 89 3.00 19.59 -0.40
N GLU A 90 2.97 18.52 -1.19
CA GLU A 90 3.24 18.51 -2.63
C GLU A 90 2.02 18.95 -3.46
N GLY A 91 0.93 19.37 -2.80
CA GLY A 91 -0.28 19.86 -3.47
C GLY A 91 -1.06 18.80 -4.23
N ILE A 92 -0.86 17.51 -3.91
CA ILE A 92 -1.62 16.41 -4.50
C ILE A 92 -3.00 16.39 -3.87
N LEU A 93 -4.02 16.56 -4.71
CA LEU A 93 -5.41 16.57 -4.28
C LEU A 93 -5.81 15.19 -3.75
N LEU A 94 -6.29 15.16 -2.51
CA LEU A 94 -6.90 13.99 -1.91
C LEU A 94 -8.44 14.10 -2.06
N PRO A 95 -9.14 13.00 -2.36
CA PRO A 95 -10.60 12.99 -2.31
C PRO A 95 -11.05 13.37 -0.89
N ARG A 96 -12.04 14.25 -0.80
CA ARG A 96 -12.65 14.56 0.49
C ARG A 96 -13.28 13.29 1.07
N TYR A 97 -13.05 13.03 2.35
CA TYR A 97 -13.55 11.84 3.03
C TYR A 97 -13.98 12.13 4.47
N ALA A 98 -14.87 11.30 5.01
CA ALA A 98 -15.27 11.27 6.41
C ALA A 98 -15.36 9.83 6.92
N ILE A 99 -14.98 9.62 8.17
CA ILE A 99 -15.00 8.30 8.82
C ILE A 99 -16.24 8.20 9.71
N LEU A 100 -17.06 7.19 9.48
CA LEU A 100 -18.20 6.83 10.33
C LEU A 100 -17.86 5.59 11.17
N ASN A 101 -17.54 5.82 12.43
CA ASN A 101 -17.39 4.74 13.41
C ASN A 101 -18.75 4.39 14.01
N ARG A 102 -19.16 3.13 13.92
CA ARG A 102 -20.39 2.63 14.57
C ARG A 102 -20.03 1.70 15.71
N ASP A 103 -20.61 1.94 16.89
CA ASP A 103 -20.57 0.97 17.98
C ASP A 103 -21.37 -0.27 17.57
N PRO A 104 -20.77 -1.47 17.54
CA PRO A 104 -21.50 -2.70 17.24
C PRO A 104 -22.69 -2.97 18.17
N ASN A 105 -22.62 -2.49 19.41
CA ASN A 105 -23.68 -2.68 20.41
C ASN A 105 -24.79 -1.63 20.28
N ASN A 106 -24.46 -0.43 19.76
CA ASN A 106 -25.37 0.70 19.60
C ASN A 106 -25.28 1.29 18.17
N PRO A 107 -25.62 0.51 17.12
CA PRO A 107 -25.37 0.90 15.73
C PRO A 107 -26.16 2.13 15.27
N LYS A 108 -27.20 2.52 16.01
CA LYS A 108 -28.03 3.71 15.74
C LYS A 108 -27.46 4.99 16.34
N GLU A 109 -26.53 4.90 17.29
CA GLU A 109 -25.84 6.04 17.88
C GLU A 109 -24.64 6.42 17.01
N CYS A 110 -24.89 6.74 15.74
CA CYS A 110 -23.87 7.26 14.84
C CYS A 110 -24.37 8.51 14.13
N ASN A 111 -23.45 9.44 13.84
CA ASN A 111 -23.77 10.71 13.20
C ASN A 111 -23.87 10.54 11.68
N LEU A 112 -24.87 9.77 11.25
CA LEU A 112 -25.20 9.56 9.85
C LEU A 112 -26.64 9.99 9.58
N ILE A 113 -26.79 10.95 8.69
CA ILE A 113 -28.09 11.32 8.10
C ILE A 113 -28.06 10.88 6.63
N GLU A 114 -29.09 10.18 6.19
CA GLU A 114 -29.21 9.71 4.82
C GLU A 114 -30.40 10.39 4.14
N GLY A 115 -30.13 11.01 2.99
CA GLY A 115 -31.14 11.50 2.06
C GLY A 115 -31.24 10.62 0.82
N GLU A 116 -32.10 11.01 -0.11
CA GLU A 116 -32.28 10.27 -1.38
C GLU A 116 -31.01 10.24 -2.23
N ASP A 117 -30.35 11.39 -2.37
CA ASP A 117 -29.16 11.59 -3.22
C ASP A 117 -27.91 12.05 -2.46
N HIS A 118 -27.89 11.94 -1.14
CA HIS A 118 -26.73 12.29 -0.33
C HIS A 118 -26.67 11.53 0.99
N VAL A 119 -25.50 11.56 1.62
CA VAL A 119 -25.31 11.25 3.03
C VAL A 119 -24.61 12.40 3.74
N GLU A 120 -24.90 12.60 5.02
CA GLU A 120 -24.17 13.51 5.90
C GLU A 120 -23.51 12.68 7.00
N VAL A 121 -22.18 12.74 7.05
CA VAL A 121 -21.34 11.97 7.98
C VAL A 121 -20.60 12.96 8.86
N ASN A 122 -20.91 12.97 10.16
CA ASN A 122 -20.34 13.92 11.13
C ASN A 122 -20.48 15.41 10.71
N GLY A 123 -21.57 15.77 10.02
CA GLY A 123 -21.79 17.13 9.51
C GLY A 123 -21.26 17.38 8.10
N GLU A 124 -20.50 16.43 7.51
CA GLU A 124 -20.02 16.54 6.15
C GLU A 124 -20.95 15.88 5.15
N VAL A 125 -21.41 16.64 4.15
CA VAL A 125 -22.34 16.15 3.13
C VAL A 125 -21.60 15.56 1.93
N PHE A 126 -21.94 14.36 1.52
CA PHE A 126 -21.47 13.69 0.31
C PHE A 126 -22.65 13.48 -0.64
N GLN A 127 -22.64 14.17 -1.77
CA GLN A 127 -23.64 13.97 -2.84
C GLN A 127 -23.31 12.71 -3.62
N LYS A 128 -24.33 11.98 -4.08
CA LYS A 128 -24.11 10.88 -5.02
C LYS A 128 -23.60 11.44 -6.38
N PRO A 129 -22.60 10.80 -7.02
CA PRO A 129 -21.97 9.56 -6.59
C PRO A 129 -20.92 9.74 -5.48
N PHE A 130 -20.92 8.81 -4.53
CA PHE A 130 -19.91 8.70 -3.47
C PHE A 130 -19.52 7.24 -3.26
N VAL A 131 -18.37 7.03 -2.60
CA VAL A 131 -17.84 5.69 -2.30
C VAL A 131 -17.91 5.42 -0.79
N GLU A 132 -18.29 4.20 -0.41
CA GLU A 132 -18.29 3.69 0.96
C GLU A 132 -17.33 2.50 1.07
N LYS A 133 -16.24 2.69 1.82
CA LYS A 133 -15.18 1.68 2.02
C LYS A 133 -15.21 1.17 3.45
N PRO A 134 -15.08 -0.15 3.69
CA PRO A 134 -14.81 -0.66 5.03
C PRO A 134 -13.56 0.01 5.62
N VAL A 135 -13.57 0.30 6.93
CA VAL A 135 -12.36 0.79 7.62
C VAL A 135 -11.22 -0.23 7.58
N SER A 136 -11.56 -1.52 7.46
CA SER A 136 -10.59 -2.60 7.30
C SER A 136 -10.13 -2.68 5.84
N ALA A 137 -8.83 -2.51 5.60
CA ALA A 137 -8.22 -2.65 4.27
C ALA A 137 -8.27 -4.09 3.71
N GLU A 138 -8.50 -5.08 4.58
CA GLU A 138 -8.68 -6.48 4.19
C GLU A 138 -10.08 -6.78 3.65
N ASP A 139 -11.06 -5.91 3.95
CA ASP A 139 -12.41 -6.04 3.42
C ASP A 139 -12.54 -5.27 2.10
N HIS A 140 -12.53 -6.03 1.00
CA HIS A 140 -12.63 -5.50 -0.36
C HIS A 140 -14.07 -5.17 -0.80
N ASN A 141 -15.06 -5.22 0.10
CA ASN A 141 -16.45 -4.87 -0.21
C ASN A 141 -16.65 -3.35 -0.24
N VAL A 142 -16.14 -2.70 -1.28
CA VAL A 142 -16.28 -1.25 -1.53
C VAL A 142 -17.52 -0.98 -2.35
N TYR A 143 -18.39 -0.07 -1.91
CA TYR A 143 -19.64 0.25 -2.59
C TYR A 143 -19.61 1.67 -3.17
N ILE A 144 -20.19 1.84 -4.36
CA ILE A 144 -20.38 3.14 -5.01
C ILE A 144 -21.88 3.36 -5.14
N TYR A 145 -22.38 4.50 -4.69
CA TYR A 145 -23.81 4.83 -4.74
C TYR A 145 -24.09 5.79 -5.87
N TYR A 146 -25.07 5.49 -6.73
CA TYR A 146 -25.39 6.33 -7.89
C TYR A 146 -26.55 7.28 -7.62
N PRO A 147 -26.52 8.51 -8.18
CA PRO A 147 -27.62 9.44 -8.02
C PRO A 147 -28.88 8.94 -8.72
N THR A 148 -30.03 9.36 -8.23
CA THR A 148 -31.36 9.06 -8.80
C THR A 148 -31.43 9.49 -10.27
N SER A 149 -30.76 10.59 -10.64
CA SER A 149 -30.65 11.08 -12.02
C SER A 149 -29.96 10.09 -12.97
N ALA A 150 -29.15 9.17 -12.46
CA ALA A 150 -28.48 8.11 -13.22
C ALA A 150 -29.18 6.74 -13.07
N GLY A 151 -30.38 6.69 -12.48
CA GLY A 151 -31.15 5.48 -12.24
C GLY A 151 -31.01 4.89 -10.83
N GLY A 152 -30.22 5.53 -9.95
CA GLY A 152 -30.03 5.09 -8.57
C GLY A 152 -29.26 3.77 -8.44
N GLY A 153 -29.44 3.12 -7.30
CA GLY A 153 -28.77 1.86 -6.98
C GLY A 153 -27.30 2.05 -6.56
N SER A 154 -26.57 0.95 -6.59
CA SER A 154 -25.17 0.89 -6.16
C SER A 154 -24.36 -0.15 -6.95
N GLN A 155 -23.07 0.14 -7.13
CA GLN A 155 -22.08 -0.83 -7.57
C GLN A 155 -21.39 -1.43 -6.37
N ARG A 156 -21.35 -2.76 -6.28
CA ARG A 156 -20.73 -3.50 -5.16
C ARG A 156 -19.46 -4.17 -5.64
N LEU A 157 -18.31 -3.63 -5.29
CA LEU A 157 -17.01 -4.21 -5.59
C LEU A 157 -16.72 -5.35 -4.60
N PHE A 158 -15.92 -6.30 -5.04
CA PHE A 158 -15.42 -7.40 -4.23
C PHE A 158 -14.07 -7.88 -4.77
N GLY A 159 -13.30 -8.59 -3.94
CA GLY A 159 -12.07 -9.24 -4.40
C GLY A 159 -12.37 -10.14 -5.60
N LYS A 160 -11.61 -9.99 -6.70
CA LYS A 160 -11.92 -10.62 -7.99
C LYS A 160 -12.24 -12.12 -7.86
N ILE A 161 -13.40 -12.52 -8.36
CA ILE A 161 -13.85 -13.92 -8.45
C ILE A 161 -14.09 -14.23 -9.94
N GLY A 162 -13.24 -15.08 -10.51
CA GLY A 162 -13.27 -15.39 -11.93
C GLY A 162 -13.06 -14.14 -12.79
N SER A 163 -14.04 -13.82 -13.64
CA SER A 163 -14.02 -12.66 -14.53
C SER A 163 -14.70 -11.41 -13.96
N ARG A 164 -15.13 -11.41 -12.69
CA ARG A 164 -15.87 -10.30 -12.07
C ARG A 164 -15.14 -9.72 -10.88
N SER A 165 -15.20 -8.40 -10.73
CA SER A 165 -14.70 -7.62 -9.59
C SER A 165 -15.78 -6.72 -8.97
N SER A 166 -16.98 -6.69 -9.55
CA SER A 166 -18.13 -5.98 -9.02
C SER A 166 -19.45 -6.49 -9.58
N VAL A 167 -20.56 -6.05 -8.98
CA VAL A 167 -21.92 -6.31 -9.44
C VAL A 167 -22.82 -5.12 -9.12
N TYR A 168 -23.73 -4.78 -10.04
CA TYR A 168 -24.77 -3.78 -9.79
C TYR A 168 -25.83 -4.32 -8.82
N SER A 169 -26.36 -3.44 -7.97
CA SER A 169 -27.45 -3.71 -7.04
C SER A 169 -28.47 -2.56 -7.11
N PRO A 170 -29.79 -2.84 -7.09
CA PRO A 170 -30.80 -1.79 -7.04
C PRO A 170 -30.87 -1.10 -5.67
N GLU A 171 -30.19 -1.62 -4.64
CA GLU A 171 -30.16 -1.00 -3.31
C GLU A 171 -29.48 0.37 -3.38
N SER A 172 -30.20 1.39 -2.92
CA SER A 172 -29.75 2.79 -2.96
C SER A 172 -29.36 3.32 -1.59
N ASN A 173 -29.60 2.56 -0.52
CA ASN A 173 -29.27 2.93 0.85
C ASN A 173 -27.90 2.38 1.28
N VAL A 174 -27.22 3.14 2.15
CA VAL A 174 -25.93 2.78 2.72
C VAL A 174 -26.04 1.65 3.74
N ARG A 175 -24.93 0.92 3.96
CA ARG A 175 -24.88 -0.18 4.94
C ARG A 175 -25.15 0.37 6.35
N LYS A 176 -25.94 -0.37 7.14
CA LYS A 176 -26.43 0.06 8.47
C LYS A 176 -25.62 -0.48 9.65
N THR A 177 -24.67 -1.38 9.40
CA THR A 177 -23.83 -2.02 10.42
C THR A 177 -22.37 -1.94 9.98
N GLY A 178 -21.44 -1.93 10.94
CA GLY A 178 -20.00 -1.76 10.64
C GLY A 178 -19.58 -0.30 10.49
N SER A 179 -18.27 -0.07 10.45
CA SER A 179 -17.66 1.25 10.31
C SER A 179 -17.11 1.43 8.90
N TYR A 180 -17.28 2.63 8.34
CA TYR A 180 -16.93 2.91 6.95
C TYR A 180 -16.28 4.28 6.78
N ILE A 181 -15.52 4.42 5.71
CA ILE A 181 -15.03 5.67 5.16
C ILE A 181 -15.94 6.05 3.99
N TYR A 182 -16.50 7.25 4.03
CA TYR A 182 -17.25 7.85 2.93
C TYR A 182 -16.36 8.85 2.21
N GLU A 183 -16.29 8.80 0.89
CA GLU A 183 -15.46 9.71 0.09
C GLU A 183 -16.18 10.15 -1.18
N GLU A 184 -15.79 11.32 -1.70
CA GLU A 184 -16.24 11.79 -3.00
C GLU A 184 -15.80 10.84 -4.12
N PHE A 185 -16.73 10.54 -5.04
CA PHE A 185 -16.38 9.79 -6.24
C PHE A 185 -15.59 10.67 -7.19
N MET A 186 -14.34 10.29 -7.46
CA MET A 186 -13.48 11.01 -8.40
C MET A 186 -13.80 10.55 -9.83
N PRO A 187 -14.26 11.44 -10.73
CA PRO A 187 -14.50 11.07 -12.11
C PRO A 187 -13.16 10.80 -12.81
N THR A 188 -12.96 9.56 -13.23
CA THR A 188 -11.81 9.14 -14.07
C THR A 188 -12.28 8.87 -15.49
N ASP A 189 -11.33 8.58 -16.39
CA ASP A 189 -11.62 8.15 -17.77
C ASP A 189 -12.10 6.69 -17.86
N GLY A 190 -12.38 6.06 -16.72
CA GLY A 190 -12.83 4.67 -16.62
C GLY A 190 -11.68 3.66 -16.47
N THR A 191 -10.45 4.11 -16.26
CA THR A 191 -9.31 3.25 -15.94
C THR A 191 -8.67 3.60 -14.60
N ASP A 192 -8.37 2.56 -13.82
CA ASP A 192 -7.49 2.63 -12.66
C ASP A 192 -6.12 2.09 -13.10
N VAL A 193 -5.03 2.85 -12.90
CA VAL A 193 -3.65 2.48 -13.27
C VAL A 193 -2.88 1.97 -12.06
#